data_AF-A0A972G8M4-F1
#
_entry.id   AF-A0A972G8M4-F1
#
_cell.length_a   1.000
_cell.length_b   1.000
_cell.length_c   1.000
_cell.angle_alpha   90.00
_cell.angle_beta   90.00
_cell.angle_gamma   90.00
#
_symmetry.space_group_name_H-M   'P 1'
#
loop_
_entity.id
_entity.type
_entity.pdbx_description
1 polymer ?
#
loop_
_entity_poly.entity_id
_entity_poly.type
_entity_poly.pdbx_seq_one_letter_code
_entity_poly.pdbx_strand_id
1 'polypeptide(L)'
;MIPPILFMGGLLLIGIISASGQSVSVSFSASYLAALLALTLLVGTFEEGLFRGVVFYGFEAKWGPLIALAASSVLFGAMHYVNWIGGQDFSETSSQAVAAGLSGILYGALALRTGSIWPGAVLHCLWDTMVTLNGRISAVRPPLPTDGAVNLDGDPVTESITFVVQYFEPLYGLIVLLGYYWWKRSNARRAG
;
A
#
# COMPACT_ATOMS: atom_id res chain seq x y z
N MET A 1 15.34 -11.67 4.16
CA MET A 1 14.18 -11.08 3.46
C MET A 1 14.07 -9.64 3.93
N ILE A 2 14.27 -8.64 3.07
CA ILE A 2 14.01 -7.25 3.45
C ILE A 2 12.50 -7.13 3.65
N PRO A 3 11.99 -6.86 4.87
CA PRO A 3 10.56 -6.78 5.11
C PRO A 3 9.97 -5.57 4.37
N PRO A 4 8.71 -5.63 3.90
CA PRO A 4 7.96 -4.48 3.41
C PRO A 4 8.02 -3.26 4.35
N ILE A 5 8.21 -3.50 5.65
CA ILE A 5 8.43 -2.49 6.68
C ILE A 5 9.66 -1.59 6.41
N LEU A 6 10.76 -2.13 5.88
CA LEU A 6 11.96 -1.34 5.56
C LEU A 6 11.73 -0.45 4.32
N PHE A 7 10.85 -0.88 3.43
CA PHE A 7 10.43 -0.12 2.26
C PHE A 7 9.50 1.04 2.63
N MET A 8 8.55 0.79 3.54
CA MET A 8 7.66 1.80 4.12
C MET A 8 8.43 2.85 4.93
N GLY A 9 9.52 2.45 5.61
CA GLY A 9 10.47 3.38 6.22
C GLY A 9 11.16 4.29 5.20
N GLY A 10 11.41 3.81 3.98
CA GLY A 10 11.93 4.60 2.86
C GLY A 10 10.96 5.68 2.41
N LEU A 11 9.66 5.38 2.36
CA LEU A 11 8.60 6.34 2.03
C LEU A 11 8.48 7.50 3.02
N LEU A 12 8.52 7.19 4.31
CA LEU A 12 8.59 8.19 5.37
C LEU A 12 9.86 9.04 5.24
N LEU A 13 10.99 8.41 4.91
CA LEU A 13 12.26 9.09 4.70
C LEU A 13 12.21 10.03 3.48
N ILE A 14 11.54 9.66 2.39
CA ILE A 14 11.35 10.51 1.20
C ILE A 14 10.50 11.74 1.53
N GLY A 15 9.43 11.59 2.32
CA GLY A 15 8.63 12.72 2.82
C GLY A 15 9.45 13.68 3.68
N ILE A 16 10.32 13.14 4.54
CA ILE A 16 11.25 13.92 5.39
C ILE A 16 12.34 14.60 4.54
N ILE A 17 12.95 13.89 3.59
CA ILE A 17 13.98 14.44 2.68
C ILE A 17 13.39 15.55 1.81
N SER A 18 12.15 15.40 1.34
CA SER A 18 11.44 16.45 0.59
C SER A 18 11.16 17.71 1.43
N ALA A 19 11.19 17.59 2.76
CA ALA A 19 11.06 18.69 3.72
C ALA A 19 12.40 19.28 4.17
N SER A 20 13.55 18.69 3.79
CA SER A 20 14.89 19.06 4.31
C SER A 20 15.38 20.48 3.97
N GLY A 21 14.66 21.23 3.13
CA GLY A 21 14.93 22.65 2.83
C GLY A 21 14.06 23.65 3.59
N GLN A 22 13.08 23.20 4.38
CA GLN A 22 12.19 24.07 5.16
C GLN A 22 12.13 23.62 6.62
N SER A 23 12.41 24.52 7.55
CA SER A 23 12.34 24.27 8.99
C SER A 23 10.89 24.15 9.46
N VAL A 24 10.17 23.11 9.05
CA VAL A 24 8.80 22.84 9.51
C VAL A 24 8.86 21.92 10.72
N SER A 25 8.64 22.46 11.92
CA SER A 25 8.49 21.65 13.12
C SER A 25 7.06 21.09 13.20
N VAL A 26 6.87 19.87 12.73
CA VAL A 26 5.61 19.13 12.92
C VAL A 26 5.73 18.26 14.17
N SER A 27 4.85 18.48 15.15
CA SER A 27 4.73 17.62 16.32
C SER A 27 3.34 16.97 16.34
N PHE A 28 3.31 15.68 16.60
CA PHE A 28 2.08 14.92 16.79
C PHE A 28 1.97 14.51 18.26
N SER A 29 0.80 14.71 18.87
CA SER A 29 0.58 14.22 20.23
C SER A 29 0.56 12.68 20.25
N ALA A 30 0.99 12.09 21.37
CA ALA A 30 0.94 10.63 21.54
C ALA A 30 -0.50 10.08 21.42
N SER A 31 -1.49 10.84 21.91
CA SER A 31 -2.91 10.47 21.80
C SER A 31 -3.41 10.46 20.36
N TYR A 32 -2.98 11.43 19.54
CA TYR A 32 -3.31 11.46 18.12
C TYR A 32 -2.71 10.27 17.38
N LEU A 33 -1.43 9.96 17.61
CA LEU A 33 -0.76 8.81 16.99
C LEU A 33 -1.42 7.49 17.39
N ALA A 34 -1.78 7.33 18.65
CA ALA A 34 -2.48 6.14 19.13
C ALA A 34 -3.88 5.99 18.50
N ALA A 35 -4.64 7.08 18.42
CA ALA A 35 -5.96 7.08 17.79
C ALA A 35 -5.86 6.78 16.29
N LEU A 36 -4.87 7.36 15.61
CA LEU A 36 -4.64 7.12 14.18
C LEU A 36 -4.31 5.65 13.92
N LEU A 37 -3.35 5.08 14.67
CA LEU A 37 -3.00 3.67 14.55
C LEU A 37 -4.20 2.74 14.84
N ALA A 38 -5.01 3.06 15.85
CA ALA A 38 -6.20 2.27 16.16
C ALA A 38 -7.24 2.33 15.03
N LEU A 39 -7.46 3.51 14.45
CA LEU A 39 -8.39 3.71 13.35
C LEU A 39 -7.92 2.98 12.09
N THR A 40 -6.66 3.16 11.69
CA THR A 40 -6.11 2.52 10.48
C THR A 40 -5.99 1.02 10.63
N LEU A 41 -5.77 0.51 11.84
CA LEU A 41 -5.83 -0.93 12.09
C LEU A 41 -7.26 -1.47 11.93
N LEU A 42 -8.27 -0.74 12.43
CA LEU A 42 -9.67 -1.14 12.27
C LEU A 42 -10.08 -1.15 10.79
N VAL A 43 -9.74 -0.10 10.05
CA VAL A 43 -9.99 0.01 8.60
C VAL A 43 -9.26 -1.11 7.86
N GLY A 44 -7.95 -1.24 8.04
CA GLY A 44 -7.16 -2.28 7.39
C GLY A 44 -7.65 -3.70 7.71
N THR A 45 -8.06 -3.97 8.95
CA THR A 45 -8.64 -5.27 9.32
C THR A 45 -10.00 -5.50 8.66
N PHE A 46 -10.87 -4.49 8.60
CA PHE A 46 -12.16 -4.58 7.93
C PHE A 46 -11.99 -4.85 6.45
N GLU A 47 -11.15 -4.07 5.76
CA GLU A 47 -10.94 -4.19 4.34
C GLU A 47 -10.26 -5.51 3.97
N GLU A 48 -9.20 -5.90 4.68
CA GLU A 48 -8.57 -7.21 4.44
C GLU A 48 -9.50 -8.38 4.79
N GLY A 49 -10.30 -8.25 5.85
CA GLY A 49 -11.33 -9.22 6.19
C GLY A 49 -12.35 -9.39 5.05
N LEU A 50 -12.83 -8.29 4.47
CA LEU A 50 -13.76 -8.32 3.36
C LEU A 50 -13.12 -8.89 2.09
N PHE A 51 -12.02 -8.30 1.63
CA PHE A 51 -11.46 -8.67 0.31
C PHE A 51 -10.67 -9.96 0.34
N ARG A 52 -9.92 -10.25 1.41
CA ARG A 52 -9.03 -11.42 1.50
C ARG A 52 -9.68 -12.55 2.29
N GLY A 53 -10.53 -12.23 3.26
CA GLY A 53 -11.29 -13.21 4.04
C GLY A 53 -12.59 -13.68 3.38
N VAL A 54 -13.32 -12.82 2.66
CA VAL A 54 -14.61 -13.18 2.05
C VAL A 54 -14.52 -13.26 0.53
N VAL A 55 -14.19 -12.16 -0.13
CA VAL A 55 -14.21 -12.07 -1.60
C VAL A 55 -13.20 -13.04 -2.22
N PHE A 56 -11.94 -12.98 -1.79
CA PHE A 56 -10.87 -13.84 -2.30
C PHE A 56 -11.23 -15.33 -2.18
N TYR A 57 -11.59 -15.81 -0.99
CA TYR A 57 -11.93 -17.23 -0.79
C TYR A 57 -13.19 -17.65 -1.57
N GLY A 58 -14.17 -16.75 -1.71
CA GLY A 58 -15.33 -16.99 -2.56
C GLY A 58 -14.95 -17.20 -4.04
N PHE A 59 -14.05 -16.38 -4.57
CA PHE A 59 -13.54 -16.57 -5.94
C PHE A 59 -12.63 -17.80 -6.04
N GLU A 60 -11.78 -18.05 -5.04
CA GLU A 60 -10.81 -19.16 -5.04
C GLU A 60 -11.53 -20.50 -5.12
N ALA A 61 -12.61 -20.67 -4.35
CA ALA A 61 -13.39 -21.90 -4.31
C ALA A 61 -13.98 -22.29 -5.67
N LYS A 62 -14.24 -21.32 -6.56
CA LYS A 62 -14.92 -21.54 -7.84
C LYS A 62 -13.99 -21.47 -9.05
N TRP A 63 -13.01 -20.58 -9.03
CA TRP A 63 -12.18 -20.25 -10.20
C TRP A 63 -10.67 -20.37 -9.91
N GLY A 64 -10.30 -20.73 -8.69
CA GLY A 64 -8.92 -20.94 -8.29
C GLY A 64 -8.17 -19.65 -7.89
N PRO A 65 -6.98 -19.83 -7.29
CA PRO A 65 -6.26 -18.78 -6.57
C PRO A 65 -5.80 -17.60 -7.43
N LEU A 66 -5.47 -17.83 -8.71
CA LEU A 66 -5.01 -16.74 -9.60
C LEU A 66 -6.15 -15.79 -9.99
N ILE A 67 -7.31 -16.35 -10.34
CA ILE A 67 -8.50 -15.55 -10.66
C ILE A 67 -8.99 -14.84 -9.42
N ALA A 68 -9.00 -15.51 -8.27
CA ALA A 68 -9.33 -14.92 -6.98
C ALA A 68 -8.44 -13.72 -6.64
N LEU A 69 -7.13 -13.87 -6.83
CA LEU A 69 -6.17 -12.80 -6.57
C LEU A 69 -6.42 -11.59 -7.48
N ALA A 70 -6.59 -11.82 -8.79
CA ALA A 70 -6.84 -10.74 -9.73
C ALA A 70 -8.17 -10.03 -9.45
N ALA A 71 -9.25 -10.80 -9.26
CA ALA A 71 -10.58 -10.26 -9.03
C ALA A 71 -10.67 -9.48 -7.71
N SER A 72 -10.18 -10.05 -6.60
CA SER A 72 -10.23 -9.36 -5.31
C SER A 72 -9.37 -8.09 -5.29
N SER A 73 -8.22 -8.09 -5.98
CA SER A 73 -7.34 -6.92 -6.10
C SER A 73 -7.98 -5.80 -6.92
N VAL A 74 -8.62 -6.12 -8.05
CA VAL A 74 -9.35 -5.14 -8.86
C VAL A 74 -10.51 -4.55 -8.08
N LEU A 75 -11.29 -5.38 -7.39
CA LEU A 75 -12.43 -4.91 -6.58
C LEU A 75 -11.96 -4.03 -5.40
N PHE A 76 -10.83 -4.36 -4.79
CA PHE A 76 -10.23 -3.58 -3.72
C PHE A 76 -9.81 -2.18 -4.20
N GLY A 77 -9.12 -2.10 -5.35
CA GLY A 77 -8.81 -0.82 -5.98
C GLY A 77 -10.06 -0.03 -6.35
N ALA A 78 -11.06 -0.69 -6.96
CA ALA A 78 -12.31 -0.04 -7.37
C ALA A 78 -13.12 0.56 -6.21
N MET A 79 -13.02 -0.02 -5.01
CA MET A 79 -13.75 0.47 -3.83
C MET A 79 -13.34 1.90 -3.44
N HIS A 80 -12.12 2.32 -3.78
CA HIS A 80 -11.60 3.65 -3.50
C HIS A 80 -12.29 4.77 -4.30
N TYR A 81 -13.07 4.46 -5.34
CA TYR A 81 -13.90 5.46 -6.01
C TYR A 81 -15.01 6.05 -5.13
N VAL A 82 -15.24 5.49 -3.93
CA VAL A 82 -16.03 6.16 -2.88
C VAL A 82 -15.44 7.53 -2.50
N ASN A 83 -14.13 7.72 -2.61
CA ASN A 83 -13.47 9.00 -2.30
C ASN A 83 -13.78 10.07 -3.34
N TRP A 84 -13.91 9.68 -4.61
CA TRP A 84 -14.37 10.60 -5.67
C TRP A 84 -15.80 11.07 -5.39
N ILE A 85 -16.69 10.16 -4.99
CA ILE A 85 -18.05 10.51 -4.55
C ILE A 85 -18.01 11.43 -3.32
N GLY A 86 -17.01 11.25 -2.46
CA GLY A 86 -16.72 12.11 -1.30
C GLY A 86 -16.07 13.46 -1.63
N GLY A 87 -15.78 13.74 -2.91
CA GLY A 87 -15.26 15.03 -3.38
C GLY A 87 -13.76 15.09 -3.70
N GLN A 88 -13.04 13.96 -3.67
CA GLN A 88 -11.66 13.90 -4.17
C GLN A 88 -11.62 14.06 -5.70
N ASP A 89 -10.53 14.63 -6.23
CA ASP A 89 -10.34 14.74 -7.68
C ASP A 89 -10.30 13.38 -8.37
N PHE A 90 -10.86 13.28 -9.57
CA PHE A 90 -10.97 12.02 -10.30
C PHE A 90 -9.60 11.43 -10.68
N SER A 91 -8.64 12.25 -11.08
CA SER A 91 -7.29 11.81 -11.44
C SER A 91 -6.54 11.29 -10.21
N GLU A 92 -6.71 11.98 -9.09
CA GLU A 92 -6.15 11.57 -7.80
C GLU A 92 -6.77 10.24 -7.33
N THR A 93 -8.10 10.12 -7.33
CA THR A 93 -8.80 8.88 -6.97
C THR A 93 -8.44 7.73 -7.92
N SER A 94 -8.29 7.98 -9.22
CA SER A 94 -7.90 6.95 -10.19
C SER A 94 -6.49 6.42 -9.89
N SER A 95 -5.56 7.33 -9.57
CA SER A 95 -4.19 6.97 -9.18
C SER A 95 -4.18 6.15 -7.88
N GLN A 96 -5.00 6.55 -6.90
CA GLN A 96 -5.20 5.81 -5.65
C GLN A 96 -5.78 4.41 -5.90
N ALA A 97 -6.82 4.29 -6.73
CA ALA A 97 -7.47 3.02 -7.04
C ALA A 97 -6.51 2.02 -7.71
N VAL A 98 -5.67 2.51 -8.64
CA VAL A 98 -4.62 1.68 -9.27
C VAL A 98 -3.59 1.24 -8.23
N ALA A 99 -3.08 2.16 -7.42
CA ALA A 99 -2.11 1.84 -6.36
C ALA A 99 -2.68 0.81 -5.38
N ALA A 100 -3.89 1.03 -4.86
CA ALA A 100 -4.57 0.11 -3.96
C ALA A 100 -4.78 -1.28 -4.61
N GLY A 101 -5.18 -1.33 -5.88
CA GLY A 101 -5.31 -2.60 -6.61
C GLY A 101 -3.99 -3.36 -6.71
N LEU A 102 -2.88 -2.66 -6.96
CA LEU A 102 -1.54 -3.24 -7.00
C LEU A 102 -1.08 -3.76 -5.63
N SER A 103 -1.30 -2.98 -4.55
CA SER A 103 -1.10 -3.44 -3.16
C SER A 103 -1.97 -4.65 -2.85
N GLY A 104 -3.15 -4.72 -3.46
CA GLY A 104 -4.07 -5.83 -3.31
C GLY A 104 -3.52 -7.17 -3.78
N ILE A 105 -2.64 -7.17 -4.78
CA ILE A 105 -1.91 -8.36 -5.25
C ILE A 105 -0.95 -8.85 -4.16
N LEU A 106 -0.25 -7.92 -3.50
CA LEU A 106 0.63 -8.26 -2.38
C LEU A 106 -0.16 -8.85 -1.21
N TYR A 107 -1.23 -8.19 -0.78
CA TYR A 107 -2.01 -8.65 0.38
C TYR A 107 -2.68 -9.99 0.10
N GLY A 108 -3.21 -10.20 -1.11
CA GLY A 108 -3.75 -11.49 -1.53
C GLY A 108 -2.68 -12.59 -1.59
N ALA A 109 -1.46 -12.28 -2.07
CA ALA A 109 -0.35 -13.24 -2.06
C ALA A 109 0.09 -13.61 -0.63
N LEU A 110 0.08 -12.65 0.30
CA LEU A 110 0.35 -12.89 1.71
C LEU A 110 -0.73 -13.76 2.35
N ALA A 111 -2.01 -13.47 2.08
CA ALA A 111 -3.13 -14.27 2.56
C ALA A 111 -3.04 -15.72 2.04
N LEU A 112 -2.75 -15.91 0.76
CA LEU A 112 -2.51 -17.23 0.16
C LEU A 112 -1.36 -17.99 0.82
N ARG A 113 -0.23 -17.30 1.04
CA ARG A 113 0.98 -17.92 1.60
C ARG A 113 0.85 -18.26 3.07
N THR A 114 0.16 -17.43 3.84
CA THR A 114 0.09 -17.53 5.31
C THR A 114 -1.20 -18.16 5.82
N GLY A 115 -2.25 -18.22 4.99
CA GLY A 115 -3.59 -18.60 5.40
C GLY A 115 -4.22 -17.62 6.39
N SER A 116 -3.77 -16.37 6.41
CA SER A 116 -4.16 -15.36 7.42
C SER A 116 -4.24 -13.96 6.80
N ILE A 117 -5.23 -13.18 7.23
CA ILE A 117 -5.37 -11.77 6.82
C ILE A 117 -4.42 -10.84 7.58
N TRP A 118 -3.92 -11.26 8.74
CA TRP A 118 -3.17 -10.38 9.66
C TRP A 118 -1.90 -9.77 9.08
N PRO A 119 -1.07 -10.50 8.29
CA PRO A 119 0.08 -9.89 7.64
C PRO A 119 -0.31 -8.75 6.69
N GLY A 120 -1.39 -8.92 5.93
CA GLY A 120 -1.95 -7.87 5.07
C GLY A 120 -2.51 -6.71 5.89
N ALA A 121 -3.32 -6.99 6.91
CA ALA A 121 -3.99 -5.98 7.72
C ALA A 121 -3.01 -5.07 8.46
N VAL A 122 -1.90 -5.62 8.98
CA VAL A 122 -0.85 -4.82 9.64
C VAL A 122 -0.10 -3.95 8.63
N LEU A 123 0.22 -4.47 7.44
CA LEU A 123 0.87 -3.67 6.40
C LEU A 123 -0.05 -2.55 5.91
N HIS A 124 -1.32 -2.84 5.72
CA HIS A 124 -2.34 -1.87 5.33
C HIS A 124 -2.50 -0.77 6.39
N CYS A 125 -2.62 -1.14 7.68
CA CYS A 125 -2.65 -0.19 8.79
C CYS A 125 -1.45 0.76 8.78
N LEU A 126 -0.25 0.21 8.61
CA LEU A 126 0.98 1.00 8.57
C LEU A 126 0.98 1.94 7.36
N TRP A 127 0.50 1.48 6.19
CA TRP A 127 0.41 2.27 4.97
C TRP A 127 -0.50 3.49 5.17
N ASP A 128 -1.73 3.27 5.62
CA ASP A 128 -2.71 4.34 5.84
C ASP A 128 -2.24 5.35 6.88
N THR A 129 -1.58 4.86 7.93
CA THR A 129 -0.97 5.72 8.96
C THR A 129 0.07 6.64 8.33
N MET A 130 0.97 6.09 7.51
CA MET A 130 2.04 6.88 6.89
C MET A 130 1.49 7.88 5.87
N VAL A 131 0.56 7.46 5.00
CA VAL A 131 -0.08 8.35 4.03
C VAL A 131 -0.79 9.50 4.74
N THR A 132 -1.51 9.21 5.82
CA THR A 132 -2.20 10.24 6.61
C THR A 132 -1.24 11.23 7.24
N LEU A 133 -0.15 10.74 7.85
CA LEU A 133 0.88 11.61 8.45
C LEU A 133 1.57 12.48 7.40
N ASN A 134 1.91 11.89 6.23
CA ASN A 134 2.51 12.63 5.13
C ASN A 134 1.58 13.73 4.60
N GLY A 135 0.28 13.42 4.42
CA GLY A 135 -0.72 14.42 4.03
C GLY A 135 -0.82 15.58 5.03
N ARG A 136 -0.74 15.30 6.34
CA ARG A 136 -0.73 16.34 7.39
C ARG A 136 0.53 17.20 7.33
N ILE A 137 1.70 16.60 7.15
CA ILE A 137 2.96 17.34 7.00
C ILE A 137 2.89 18.27 5.78
N SER A 138 2.43 17.75 4.64
CA SER A 138 2.27 18.52 3.39
C SER A 138 1.29 19.68 3.53
N ALA A 139 0.22 19.52 4.31
CA ALA A 139 -0.77 20.58 4.53
C ALA A 139 -0.26 21.75 5.38
N VAL A 140 0.74 21.52 6.25
CA VAL A 140 1.33 22.56 7.11
C VAL A 140 2.54 23.22 6.43
N ARG A 141 3.05 22.63 5.34
CA ARG A 141 4.18 23.16 4.60
C ARG A 141 3.78 24.48 3.89
N PRO A 142 4.55 25.57 4.06
CA PRO A 142 4.32 26.78 3.29
C PRO A 142 4.52 26.49 1.78
N PRO A 143 3.76 27.16 0.89
CA PRO A 143 3.98 27.07 -0.56
C PRO A 143 5.47 27.28 -0.86
N LEU A 144 6.04 26.43 -1.72
CA LEU A 144 7.40 26.63 -2.18
C LEU A 144 7.52 28.03 -2.81
N PRO A 145 8.61 28.78 -2.54
CA PRO A 145 8.86 30.03 -3.24
C PRO A 145 8.79 29.79 -4.75
N THR A 146 7.92 30.52 -5.44
CA THR A 146 7.72 30.45 -6.89
C THR A 146 8.97 30.83 -7.69
N ASP A 147 9.96 31.40 -7.00
CA ASP A 147 11.11 32.11 -7.54
C ASP A 147 12.33 31.19 -7.70
N GLY A 148 12.15 29.91 -7.38
CA GLY A 148 13.16 28.86 -7.47
C GLY A 148 12.52 27.48 -7.39
N ALA A 149 11.39 27.27 -8.07
CA ALA A 149 10.73 25.98 -8.15
C ALA A 149 11.78 24.92 -8.51
N VAL A 150 12.11 24.07 -7.53
CA VAL A 150 12.80 22.82 -7.83
C VAL A 150 11.79 22.03 -8.66
N ASN A 151 11.91 22.09 -9.98
CA ASN A 151 11.22 21.16 -10.87
C ASN A 151 11.76 19.78 -10.55
N LEU A 152 11.07 19.08 -9.66
CA LEU A 152 11.25 17.65 -9.45
C LEU A 152 10.56 16.84 -10.57
N ASP A 153 9.70 17.50 -11.35
CA ASP A 153 9.17 16.98 -12.61
C ASP A 153 10.34 16.80 -13.59
N GLY A 154 10.67 15.54 -13.89
CA GLY A 154 11.81 15.17 -14.74
C GLY A 154 13.14 14.98 -14.01
N ASP A 155 13.21 15.11 -12.68
CA ASP A 155 14.41 14.69 -11.93
C ASP A 155 14.47 13.15 -11.92
N PRO A 156 15.51 12.54 -12.53
CA PRO A 156 15.63 11.09 -12.60
C PRO A 156 15.59 10.41 -11.23
N VAL A 157 16.04 11.10 -10.18
CA VAL A 157 16.05 10.55 -8.81
C VAL A 157 14.64 10.50 -8.24
N THR A 158 13.87 11.57 -8.36
CA THR A 158 12.49 11.65 -7.87
C THR A 158 11.56 10.72 -8.65
N GLU A 159 11.73 10.61 -9.97
CA GLU A 159 11.00 9.63 -10.80
C GLU A 159 11.35 8.19 -10.45
N SER A 160 12.64 7.89 -10.23
CA SER A 160 13.09 6.55 -9.83
C SER A 160 12.55 6.16 -8.46
N ILE A 161 12.52 7.10 -7.52
CA ILE A 161 11.94 6.90 -6.19
C ILE A 161 10.44 6.62 -6.30
N THR A 162 9.70 7.43 -7.07
CA THR A 162 8.25 7.27 -7.24
C THR A 162 7.90 5.97 -7.96
N PHE A 163 8.68 5.60 -8.98
CA PHE A 163 8.57 4.31 -9.66
C PHE A 163 8.80 3.15 -8.69
N VAL A 164 9.89 3.18 -7.93
CA VAL A 164 10.18 2.14 -6.94
C VAL A 164 9.05 2.03 -5.94
N VAL A 165 8.59 3.15 -5.36
CA VAL A 165 7.43 3.24 -4.46
C VAL A 165 6.19 2.58 -5.02
N GLN A 166 5.82 2.92 -6.26
CA GLN A 166 4.53 2.55 -6.82
C GLN A 166 4.50 1.13 -7.37
N TYR A 167 5.64 0.61 -7.84
CA TYR A 167 5.73 -0.71 -8.46
C TYR A 167 6.38 -1.77 -7.56
N PHE A 168 7.03 -1.41 -6.46
CA PHE A 168 7.62 -2.40 -5.54
C PHE A 168 6.57 -3.32 -4.94
N GLU A 169 5.44 -2.81 -4.48
CA GLU A 169 4.42 -3.61 -3.83
C GLU A 169 3.84 -4.71 -4.73
N PRO A 170 3.39 -4.42 -5.97
CA PRO A 170 2.92 -5.47 -6.86
C PRO A 170 4.05 -6.44 -7.27
N LEU A 171 5.27 -5.95 -7.51
CA LEU A 171 6.41 -6.81 -7.85
C LEU A 171 6.78 -7.74 -6.69
N TYR A 172 6.77 -7.23 -5.47
CA TYR A 172 7.01 -8.01 -4.26
C TYR A 172 5.88 -9.02 -4.03
N GLY A 173 4.62 -8.63 -4.26
CA GLY A 173 3.47 -9.53 -4.24
C GLY A 173 3.63 -10.70 -5.22
N LEU A 174 4.06 -10.41 -6.45
CA LEU A 174 4.35 -11.44 -7.45
C LEU A 174 5.50 -12.36 -7.00
N ILE A 175 6.57 -11.83 -6.42
CA ILE A 175 7.68 -12.65 -5.88
C ILE A 175 7.18 -13.60 -4.79
N VAL A 176 6.35 -13.10 -3.86
CA VAL A 176 5.75 -13.91 -2.80
C VAL A 176 4.86 -15.01 -3.38
N LEU A 177 4.05 -14.68 -4.37
CA LEU A 177 3.16 -15.62 -5.06
C LEU A 177 3.95 -16.70 -5.81
N LEU A 178 4.95 -16.30 -6.60
CA LEU A 178 5.81 -17.22 -7.35
C LEU A 178 6.60 -18.14 -6.41
N GLY A 179 7.12 -17.59 -5.31
CA GLY A 179 7.79 -18.36 -4.26
C GLY A 179 6.86 -19.41 -3.64
N TYR A 180 5.60 -19.06 -3.38
CA TYR A 180 4.59 -19.99 -2.88
C TYR A 180 4.34 -21.15 -3.87
N TYR A 181 4.10 -20.86 -5.16
CA TYR A 181 3.88 -21.90 -6.16
C TYR A 181 5.11 -22.78 -6.39
N TRP A 182 6.30 -22.20 -6.40
CA TRP A 182 7.54 -22.95 -6.50
C TRP A 182 7.70 -23.93 -5.34
N TRP A 183 7.52 -23.47 -4.10
CA TRP A 183 7.61 -24.30 -2.90
C TRP A 183 6.59 -25.44 -2.90
N LYS A 184 5.33 -25.15 -3.27
CA LYS A 184 4.27 -26.16 -3.38
C LYS A 184 4.61 -27.23 -4.40
N ARG A 185 5.11 -26.83 -5.58
CA ARG A 185 5.54 -27.75 -6.64
C ARG A 185 6.75 -28.59 -6.23
N SER A 186 7.75 -28.00 -5.55
CA SER A 186 8.93 -28.73 -5.11
C SER A 186 8.62 -29.79 -4.07
N ASN A 187 7.68 -29.53 -3.17
CA ASN A 187 7.27 -30.50 -2.15
C ASN A 187 6.43 -31.64 -2.74
N ALA A 188 5.54 -31.34 -3.70
CA ALA A 188 4.77 -32.37 -4.40
C ALA A 188 5.69 -33.37 -5.14
N ARG A 189 6.81 -32.89 -5.70
CA ARG A 189 7.81 -33.74 -6.37
C ARG A 189 8.65 -34.61 -5.43
N ARG A 190 8.73 -34.27 -4.14
CA ARG A 190 9.46 -35.05 -3.13
C ARG A 190 8.60 -36.14 -2.48
N ALA A 191 7.29 -36.08 -2.68
CA ALA A 191 6.32 -36.97 -2.04
C ALA A 191 5.82 -38.10 -2.96
N GLY A 192 6.25 -38.14 -4.22
CA GLY A 192 5.97 -39.22 -5.19
C GLY A 192 7.26 -39.78 -5.75
#